data_AF-A0A9X0QCS2-F1
#
_entry.id   AF-A0A9X0QCS2-F1
#
_cell.length_a   1.000
_cell.length_b   1.000
_cell.length_c   1.000
_cell.angle_alpha   90.00
_cell.angle_beta   90.00
_cell.angle_gamma   90.00
#
_symmetry.space_group_name_H-M   'P 1'
#
loop_
_entity.id
_entity.type
_entity.pdbx_description
1 polymer ?
#
loop_
_entity_poly.entity_id
_entity_poly.type
_entity_poly.pdbx_seq_one_letter_code
_entity_poly.pdbx_strand_id
1 'polypeptide(L)'
;MENLHGRASSDIVSELAPGAKLVKALNTLVVENFESGATVPCGRRVVFMSGNDHLAKKQFRSLLSPAGFAIIDLGTLQVGGLVQQAGGPLVGPDFAVMT
;
A
#
# COMPACT_ATOMS: atom_id res chain seq x y z
N MET A 1 17.78 -9.14 2.72
CA MET A 1 17.05 -7.85 2.73
C MET A 1 18.09 -6.74 2.69
N GLU A 2 17.82 -5.65 1.97
CA GLU A 2 18.71 -4.48 1.98
C GLU A 2 18.74 -3.86 3.38
N ASN A 3 19.95 -3.52 3.84
CA ASN A 3 20.14 -2.83 5.11
C ASN A 3 19.85 -1.33 4.92
N LEU A 4 18.62 -0.94 5.20
CA LEU A 4 18.18 0.46 5.15
C LEU A 4 18.30 1.16 6.51
N HIS A 5 19.10 0.63 7.44
CA HIS A 5 19.30 1.20 8.78
C HIS A 5 17.99 1.46 9.54
N GLY A 6 17.02 0.56 9.40
CA GLY A 6 15.70 0.67 10.03
C GLY A 6 14.73 1.65 9.36
N ARG A 7 15.10 2.24 8.22
CA ARG A 7 14.22 3.10 7.42
C ARG A 7 13.36 2.28 6.47
N ALA A 8 12.17 2.79 6.14
CA ALA A 8 11.37 2.19 5.08
C ALA A 8 11.97 2.53 3.71
N SER A 9 11.91 1.61 2.75
CA SER A 9 12.34 1.91 1.37
C SER A 9 11.63 3.11 0.76
N SER A 10 10.38 3.35 1.16
CA SER A 10 9.61 4.53 0.73
C SER A 10 10.08 5.84 1.35
N ASP A 11 10.80 5.82 2.48
CA ASP A 11 11.44 7.05 2.98
C ASP A 11 12.55 7.50 2.03
N ILE A 12 13.36 6.55 1.53
CA ILE A 12 14.40 6.80 0.53
C ILE A 12 13.79 7.32 -0.77
N VAL A 13 12.70 6.69 -1.25
CA VAL A 13 11.98 7.17 -2.43
C VAL A 13 11.46 8.61 -2.25
N SER A 14 11.02 8.98 -1.04
CA SER A 14 10.55 10.35 -0.79
C SER A 14 11.69 11.39 -0.87
N GLU A 15 12.90 11.04 -0.43
CA GLU A 15 14.08 11.90 -0.51
C GLU A 15 14.52 12.13 -1.97
N LEU A 16 14.33 11.13 -2.83
CA LEU A 16 14.64 11.22 -4.25
C LEU A 16 13.60 12.00 -5.07
N ALA A 17 12.46 12.36 -4.47
CA ALA A 17 11.37 13.08 -5.13
C ALA A 17 11.00 14.37 -4.35
N PRO A 18 11.91 15.35 -4.27
CA PRO A 18 11.67 16.57 -3.49
C PRO A 18 10.43 17.32 -3.98
N GLY A 19 9.57 17.73 -3.05
CA GLY A 19 8.30 18.40 -3.33
C GLY A 19 7.14 17.48 -3.70
N ALA A 20 7.38 16.18 -3.95
CA ALA A 20 6.32 15.22 -4.21
C ALA A 20 5.60 14.79 -2.93
N LYS A 21 4.31 14.48 -3.05
CA LYS A 21 3.50 13.90 -1.98
C LYS A 21 3.39 12.39 -2.20
N LEU A 22 4.26 11.62 -1.54
CA LEU A 22 4.39 10.19 -1.78
C LEU A 22 3.29 9.37 -1.07
N VAL A 23 2.73 8.40 -1.79
CA VAL A 23 1.89 7.33 -1.26
C VAL A 23 2.50 6.00 -1.70
N LYS A 24 2.72 5.08 -0.76
CA LYS A 24 3.11 3.69 -1.03
C LYS A 24 1.88 2.82 -1.03
N ALA A 25 1.61 2.12 -2.13
CA ALA A 25 0.49 1.19 -2.26
C ALA A 25 0.78 0.12 -3.33
N LEU A 26 -0.11 -0.88 -3.43
CA LEU A 26 -0.13 -1.98 -4.42
C LEU A 26 1.04 -2.97 -4.36
N ASN A 27 2.18 -2.58 -3.79
CA ASN A 27 3.39 -3.40 -3.75
C ASN A 27 3.28 -4.66 -2.86
N THR A 28 2.21 -4.81 -2.11
CA THR A 28 1.93 -5.98 -1.26
C THR A 28 1.19 -7.10 -2.02
N LEU A 29 0.53 -6.76 -3.13
CA LEU A 29 -0.23 -7.71 -3.96
C LEU A 29 0.68 -8.36 -4.99
N VAL A 30 0.50 -9.65 -5.20
CA VAL A 30 1.02 -10.33 -6.40
C VAL A 30 0.17 -9.92 -7.61
N VAL A 31 0.79 -9.90 -8.79
CA VAL A 31 0.17 -9.37 -10.02
C VAL A 31 -1.10 -10.14 -10.37
N GLU A 32 -1.10 -11.46 -10.20
CA GLU A 32 -2.23 -12.34 -10.49
C GLU A 32 -3.46 -12.02 -9.62
N ASN A 33 -3.24 -11.60 -8.37
CA ASN A 33 -4.30 -11.16 -7.48
C ASN A 33 -4.82 -9.78 -7.88
N PHE A 34 -3.97 -8.89 -8.39
CA PHE A 34 -4.46 -7.61 -8.90
C PHE A 34 -5.32 -7.81 -10.17
N GLU A 35 -4.87 -8.68 -11.09
CA GLU A 35 -5.55 -8.97 -12.36
C GLU A 35 -6.91 -9.67 -12.17
N SER A 36 -7.06 -10.51 -11.16
CA SER A 36 -8.35 -11.13 -10.82
C SER A 36 -9.37 -10.15 -10.22
N GLY A 37 -9.01 -8.89 -10.02
CA GLY A 37 -9.91 -7.81 -9.63
C GLY A 37 -10.10 -7.67 -8.12
N ALA A 38 -11.10 -6.89 -7.71
CA ALA A 38 -11.31 -6.57 -6.29
C ALA A 38 -12.23 -7.55 -5.55
N THR A 39 -13.02 -8.35 -6.27
CA THR A 39 -14.02 -9.24 -5.66
C THR A 39 -13.43 -10.62 -5.47
N VAL A 40 -13.54 -11.15 -4.26
CA VAL A 40 -13.16 -12.52 -3.92
C VAL A 40 -14.34 -13.22 -3.23
N PRO A 41 -14.38 -14.56 -3.17
CA PRO A 41 -15.53 -15.28 -2.60
C PRO A 41 -15.93 -14.83 -1.19
N CYS A 42 -14.97 -14.37 -0.38
CA CYS A 42 -15.19 -13.94 1.00
C CYS A 42 -15.39 -12.41 1.18
N GLY A 43 -15.44 -11.62 0.10
CA GLY A 43 -15.64 -10.17 0.19
C GLY A 43 -14.78 -9.38 -0.79
N ARG A 44 -14.16 -8.30 -0.31
CA ARG A 44 -13.36 -7.38 -1.14
C ARG A 44 -11.88 -7.47 -0.81
N ARG A 45 -11.06 -7.69 -1.83
CA ARG A 45 -9.60 -7.73 -1.78
C ARG A 45 -9.03 -6.43 -1.24
N VAL A 46 -8.03 -6.55 -0.38
CA VAL A 46 -7.40 -5.43 0.31
C VAL A 46 -6.26 -4.85 -0.52
N VAL A 47 -6.20 -3.52 -0.55
CA VAL A 47 -5.01 -2.77 -0.93
C VAL A 47 -4.56 -1.94 0.27
N PHE A 48 -3.38 -2.25 0.78
CA PHE A 48 -2.78 -1.42 1.82
C PHE A 48 -2.19 -0.15 1.20
N MET A 49 -2.28 0.96 1.94
CA MET A 49 -1.56 2.19 1.61
C MET A 49 -0.87 2.80 2.83
N SER A 50 0.21 3.53 2.62
CA SER A 50 0.84 4.42 3.62
C SER A 50 1.33 5.70 2.96
N GLY A 51 1.42 6.79 3.74
CA GLY A 51 1.80 8.10 3.23
C GLY A 51 1.67 9.20 4.28
N ASN A 52 2.51 10.23 4.18
CA ASN A 52 2.56 11.31 5.17
C ASN A 52 1.57 12.46 4.86
N ASP A 53 1.19 12.64 3.59
CA ASP A 53 0.23 13.68 3.18
C ASP A 53 -1.19 13.11 3.07
N HIS A 54 -2.10 13.65 3.88
CA HIS A 54 -3.49 13.19 3.95
C HIS A 54 -4.26 13.41 2.63
N LEU A 55 -4.00 14.50 1.91
CA LEU A 55 -4.70 14.81 0.66
C LEU A 55 -4.26 13.86 -0.45
N ALA A 56 -2.98 13.53 -0.54
CA ALA A 56 -2.45 12.56 -1.48
C ALA A 56 -3.03 11.16 -1.22
N LYS A 57 -3.12 10.74 0.05
CA LYS A 57 -3.80 9.48 0.41
C LYS A 57 -5.28 9.48 0.02
N LYS A 58 -5.99 10.60 0.25
CA LYS A 58 -7.40 10.76 -0.16
C LYS A 58 -7.55 10.67 -1.69
N GLN A 59 -6.66 11.32 -2.44
CA GLN A 59 -6.65 11.26 -3.90
C GLN A 59 -6.42 9.83 -4.40
N PHE A 60 -5.39 9.14 -3.90
CA PHE A 60 -5.14 7.73 -4.23
C PHE A 60 -6.36 6.85 -3.94
N ARG A 61 -6.97 7.02 -2.76
CA ARG A 61 -8.19 6.30 -2.39
C ARG A 61 -9.32 6.54 -3.38
N SER A 62 -9.51 7.77 -3.83
CA SER A 62 -10.56 8.10 -4.80
C SER A 62 -10.32 7.49 -6.19
N LEU A 63 -9.07 7.28 -6.59
CA LEU A 63 -8.73 6.63 -7.86
C LEU A 63 -9.05 5.14 -7.85
N LEU A 64 -8.80 4.47 -6.72
CA LEU A 64 -8.89 3.01 -6.64
C LEU A 64 -10.23 2.50 -6.08
N SER A 65 -10.97 3.33 -5.33
CA SER A 65 -12.30 2.96 -4.82
C SER A 65 -13.30 2.53 -5.90
N PRO A 66 -13.38 3.16 -7.09
CA PRO A 66 -14.27 2.71 -8.17
C PRO A 66 -13.96 1.31 -8.68
N ALA A 67 -12.73 0.83 -8.54
CA ALA A 67 -12.33 -0.53 -8.90
C ALA A 67 -12.78 -1.58 -7.86
N GLY A 68 -13.38 -1.17 -6.73
CA GLY A 68 -13.99 -2.05 -5.74
C GLY A 68 -13.09 -2.51 -4.60
N PHE A 69 -11.78 -2.22 -4.64
CA PHE A 69 -10.83 -2.68 -3.61
C PHE A 69 -11.15 -2.10 -2.21
N ALA A 70 -10.88 -2.88 -1.17
CA ALA A 70 -10.91 -2.42 0.20
C ALA A 70 -9.57 -1.77 0.56
N ILE A 71 -9.54 -0.44 0.66
CA ILE A 71 -8.30 0.30 0.91
C ILE A 71 -8.09 0.47 2.42
N ILE A 72 -6.99 -0.07 2.95
CA ILE A 72 -6.59 0.03 4.36
C ILE A 72 -5.40 0.98 4.48
N ASP A 73 -5.57 2.07 5.21
CA ASP A 73 -4.51 3.04 5.51
C ASP A 73 -3.71 2.58 6.74
N LEU A 74 -2.41 2.36 6.55
CA LEU A 74 -1.47 1.94 7.59
C LEU A 74 -0.75 3.11 8.24
N GLY A 75 -1.14 4.35 7.92
CA GLY A 75 -0.57 5.55 8.49
C GLY A 75 0.58 6.13 7.66
N THR A 76 1.69 6.45 8.33
CA THR A 76 2.85 7.14 7.76
C THR A 76 3.77 6.20 6.98
N LEU A 77 4.67 6.75 6.16
CA LEU A 77 5.70 5.95 5.48
C LEU A 77 6.65 5.27 6.48
N GLN A 78 6.98 5.98 7.57
CA GLN A 78 7.88 5.49 8.61
C GLN A 78 7.33 4.24 9.32
N VAL A 79 6.02 4.14 9.52
CA VAL A 79 5.39 3.01 10.23
C VAL A 79 4.78 2.02 9.23
N GLY A 80 3.88 2.47 8.38
CA GLY A 80 3.19 1.64 7.40
C GLY A 80 4.14 1.12 6.31
N GLY A 81 5.13 1.91 5.91
CA GLY A 81 6.11 1.51 4.89
C GLY A 81 6.97 0.32 5.34
N LEU A 82 7.31 0.22 6.63
CA LEU A 82 8.09 -0.90 7.17
C LEU A 82 7.34 -2.23 7.11
N VAL A 83 6.03 -2.22 7.32
CA VAL A 83 5.22 -3.45 7.24
C VAL A 83 4.83 -3.82 5.80
N GLN A 84 4.80 -2.83 4.90
CA GLN A 84 4.50 -3.01 3.48
C GLN A 84 5.73 -3.32 2.61
N GLN A 85 6.95 -3.00 3.04
CA GLN A 85 8.13 -3.17 2.19
C GLN A 85 8.42 -4.64 1.88
N ALA A 86 9.22 -4.90 0.85
CA ALA A 86 9.65 -6.26 0.51
C ALA A 86 10.26 -6.96 1.74
N GLY A 87 9.77 -8.17 2.04
CA GLY A 87 10.15 -8.92 3.24
C GLY A 87 9.37 -8.54 4.52
N GLY A 88 8.51 -7.51 4.46
CA GLY A 88 7.57 -7.16 5.52
C GLY A 88 6.38 -8.12 5.60
N PRO A 89 5.66 -8.14 6.74
CA PRO A 89 4.63 -9.13 7.03
C PRO A 89 3.38 -9.05 6.13
N LEU A 90 3.19 -7.94 5.40
CA LEU A 90 2.01 -7.75 4.55
C LEU A 90 2.25 -8.05 3.07
N VAL A 91 3.46 -8.45 2.66
CA VAL A 91 3.78 -8.73 1.25
C VAL A 91 3.52 -10.19 0.91
N GLY A 92 2.67 -10.44 -0.09
CA GLY A 92 2.40 -11.77 -0.63
C GLY A 92 1.01 -12.31 -0.33
N PRO A 93 0.55 -12.37 0.94
CA PRO A 93 -0.77 -12.89 1.24
C PRO A 93 -1.90 -12.08 0.58
N ASP A 94 -2.93 -12.79 0.12
CA ASP A 94 -4.14 -12.19 -0.41
C ASP A 94 -5.13 -11.91 0.74
N PHE A 95 -5.25 -10.64 1.14
CA PHE A 95 -6.14 -10.24 2.21
C PHE A 95 -7.49 -9.79 1.64
N ALA A 96 -8.56 -10.05 2.38
CA ALA A 96 -9.91 -9.61 2.05
C ALA A 96 -10.66 -9.13 3.29
N VAL A 97 -11.56 -8.17 3.09
CA VAL A 97 -12.52 -7.72 4.10
C VAL A 97 -13.88 -8.29 3.74
N MET A 98 -14.48 -9.01 4.70
CA MET A 98 -15.87 -9.48 4.58
C MET A 98 -16.82 -8.30 4.43
N THR A 99 -17.74 -8.41 3.47
CA THR A 99 -18.78 -7.43 3.17
C THR A 99 -20.14 -8.08 3.21
#